data_AF-A0A1V9ZV83-F1
#
_entry.id   AF-A0A1V9ZV83-F1
#
_cell.length_a   1.000
_cell.length_b   1.000
_cell.length_c   1.000
_cell.angle_alpha   90.00
_cell.angle_beta   90.00
_cell.angle_gamma   90.00
#
_symmetry.space_group_name_H-M   'P 1'
#
loop_
_entity.id
_entity.type
_entity.pdbx_description
1 polymer ?
#
loop_
_entity_poly.entity_id
_entity_poly.type
_entity_poly.pdbx_seq_one_letter_code
_entity_poly.pdbx_strand_id
1 'polypeptide(L)' 'IEIVKLLVSNGAHIHQVMKNGWTALVTASFFGYEKIVPLLLSAGANVNQPTTVYMLNLTIK' A
#
# COMPACT_ATOMS: atom_id res chain seq x y z
N ILE A 1 3.62 -12.46 -4.23
CA ILE A 1 4.54 -12.22 -3.08
C ILE A 1 5.94 -11.92 -3.58
N GLU A 2 6.60 -12.86 -4.28
CA GLU A 2 7.99 -12.68 -4.73
C GLU A 2 8.22 -11.45 -5.61
N ILE A 3 7.29 -11.15 -6.53
CA ILE A 3 7.36 -9.93 -7.36
C ILE A 3 7.37 -8.66 -6.49
N VAL A 4 6.55 -8.61 -5.43
CA VAL A 4 6.50 -7.44 -4.55
C VAL A 4 7.81 -7.28 -3.77
N LYS A 5 8.41 -8.39 -3.30
CA LYS A 5 9.72 -8.35 -2.64
C LYS A 5 10.81 -7.83 -3.58
N LEU A 6 10.84 -8.33 -4.82
CA LEU A 6 11.80 -7.89 -5.83
C LEU A 6 11.67 -6.39 -6.12
N LEU A 7 10.45 -5.88 -6.24
CA LEU A 7 10.22 -4.45 -6.48
C LEU A 7 10.69 -3.59 -5.30
N VAL A 8 10.33 -3.98 -4.07
CA VAL A 8 10.76 -3.29 -2.85
C VAL A 8 12.30 -3.30 -2.73
N SER A 9 12.95 -4.44 -2.97
CA SER A 9 14.41 -4.54 -2.90
C SER A 9 15.15 -3.72 -3.95
N ASN A 10 14.48 -3.38 -5.06
CA ASN A 10 15.01 -2.53 -6.12
C ASN A 10 14.60 -1.05 -5.99
N GLY A 11 14.12 -0.63 -4.81
CA GLY A 11 13.84 0.77 -4.53
C GLY A 11 12.53 1.29 -5.12
N ALA A 12 11.54 0.43 -5.36
CA ALA A 12 10.21 0.87 -5.77
C ALA A 12 9.64 1.91 -4.78
N HIS A 13 9.05 2.98 -5.32
CA HIS A 13 8.50 4.08 -4.53
C HIS A 13 7.22 3.64 -3.80
N ILE A 14 7.37 3.21 -2.54
CA ILE A 14 6.28 2.65 -1.72
C ILE A 14 5.10 3.62 -1.50
N HIS A 15 5.36 4.93 -1.56
CA HIS A 15 4.38 6.00 -1.38
C HIS A 15 3.82 6.53 -2.70
N GLN A 16 4.20 5.98 -3.84
CA GLN A 16 3.67 6.45 -5.11
C GLN A 16 2.17 6.14 -5.19
N VAL A 17 1.41 7.16 -5.57
CA VAL A 17 -0.04 7.05 -5.74
C VAL A 17 -0.37 6.83 -7.22
N MET A 18 -1.36 5.98 -7.48
CA MET A 18 -1.98 5.87 -8.79
C MET A 18 -2.76 7.15 -9.13
N LYS A 19 -3.18 7.31 -10.40
CA LYS A 19 -3.96 8.47 -10.85
C LYS A 19 -5.25 8.72 -10.05
N ASN A 20 -5.82 7.66 -9.46
CA ASN A 20 -7.00 7.72 -8.59
C ASN A 20 -6.66 7.88 -7.10
N GLY A 21 -5.39 8.18 -6.78
CA GLY A 21 -4.86 8.40 -5.43
C GLY A 21 -4.63 7.15 -4.59
N TRP A 22 -4.81 5.94 -5.13
CA TRP A 22 -4.55 4.71 -4.39
C TRP A 22 -3.05 4.46 -4.22
N THR A 23 -2.65 4.02 -3.05
CA THR A 23 -1.30 3.50 -2.80
C THR A 23 -1.26 1.98 -3.03
N ALA A 24 -0.05 1.41 -3.08
CA ALA A 24 0.14 -0.03 -3.06
C ALA A 24 -0.55 -0.69 -1.85
N LEU A 25 -0.53 -0.02 -0.69
CA LEU A 25 -1.15 -0.50 0.54
C LEU A 25 -2.67 -0.54 0.43
N VAL A 26 -3.31 0.53 -0.06
CA VAL A 26 -4.77 0.56 -0.29
C VAL A 26 -5.19 -0.55 -1.24
N THR A 27 -4.43 -0.74 -2.32
CA THR A 27 -4.69 -1.79 -3.31
C THR A 27 -4.62 -3.17 -2.66
N ALA A 28 -3.55 -3.47 -1.93
CA ALA A 28 -3.37 -4.75 -1.26
C ALA A 28 -4.46 -5.04 -0.23
N SER A 29 -4.84 -4.03 0.58
CA SER A 29 -5.91 -4.17 1.56
C SER A 29 -7.27 -4.39 0.92
N PHE A 30 -7.62 -3.62 -0.13
CA PHE A 30 -8.92 -3.72 -0.81
C PHE A 30 -9.14 -5.08 -1.45
N PHE A 31 -8.11 -5.65 -2.07
CA PHE A 31 -8.19 -6.97 -2.72
C PHE A 31 -7.92 -8.14 -1.77
N GLY A 32 -7.76 -7.90 -0.46
CA GLY A 32 -7.54 -8.96 0.53
C GLY A 32 -6.19 -9.67 0.38
N TYR A 33 -5.15 -8.98 -0.11
CA TYR A 33 -3.81 -9.54 -0.23
C TYR A 33 -3.07 -9.55 1.11
N GLU A 34 -3.57 -10.38 2.03
CA GLU A 34 -3.09 -10.48 3.42
C GLU A 34 -1.57 -10.69 3.55
N LYS A 35 -0.96 -11.44 2.61
CA LYS A 35 0.49 -11.68 2.62
C LYS A 35 1.31 -10.52 2.05
N ILE A 36 0.68 -9.58 1.35
CA ILE A 36 1.34 -8.40 0.76
C ILE A 36 1.32 -7.23 1.73
N VAL A 37 0.25 -7.06 2.51
CA VAL A 37 0.11 -5.97 3.47
C VAL A 37 1.32 -5.89 4.43
N PRO A 38 1.77 -6.96 5.10
CA PRO A 38 2.95 -6.91 5.98
C PRO A 38 4.25 -6.55 5.25
N LEU A 39 4.38 -6.94 3.97
CA LEU A 39 5.57 -6.61 3.18
C LEU A 39 5.63 -5.12 2.88
N LEU A 40 4.50 -4.52 2.50
CA LEU A 40 4.42 -3.09 2.24
C LEU A 40 4.60 -2.26 3.52
N LEU A 41 4.04 -2.71 4.64
CA LEU A 41 4.25 -2.07 5.95
C LEU A 41 5.72 -2.15 6.39
N SER A 42 6.36 -3.31 6.24
CA SER A 42 7.80 -3.48 6.52
C SER A 42 8.68 -2.62 5.60
N ALA A 43 8.20 -2.31 4.40
CA ALA A 43 8.85 -1.41 3.44
C ALA A 43 8.58 0.08 3.73
N GLY A 44 7.88 0.41 4.82
CA GLY A 44 7.61 1.79 5.23
C GLY A 44 6.34 2.40 4.66
N ALA A 45 5.42 1.62 4.07
CA ALA A 45 4.15 2.15 3.59
C ALA A 45 3.37 2.86 4.72
N ASN A 46 2.97 4.11 4.46
CA ASN A 46 2.24 4.92 5.44
C ASN A 46 0.75 4.53 5.42
N VAL A 47 0.27 3.97 6.53
CA VAL A 47 -1.14 3.59 6.74
C VAL A 47 -2.10 4.78 6.65
N ASN A 48 -1.63 5.98 6.98
CA ASN A 48 -2.38 7.22 7.00
C ASN A 48 -2.10 8.10 5.78
N GLN A 49 -1.50 7.54 4.72
CA GLN A 49 -1.22 8.31 3.53
C GLN A 49 -2.54 8.83 2.93
N PRO A 50 -2.68 10.15 2.69
CA PRO A 50 -3.89 10.70 2.10
C PRO A 50 -4.11 10.06 0.73
N THR A 51 -5.26 9.42 0.55
CA THR A 51 -5.71 8.91 -0.75
C THR A 51 -6.98 9.64 -1.11
N THR A 52 -7.20 9.89 -2.40
CA THR A 52 -8.42 10.57 -2.88
C THR A 52 -9.67 9.70 -2.79
N VAL A 53 -9.58 8.48 -2.23
CA VAL A 53 -10.70 7.57 -2.06
C VAL A 53 -11.15 7.47 -0.61
N TYR A 54 -12.46 7.64 -0.43
CA TYR A 54 -13.20 7.50 0.82
C TYR A 54 -13.07 6.12 1.50
N MET A 55 -12.44 5.13 0.84
CA MET A 55 -12.36 3.74 1.30
C MET A 55 -11.43 3.53 2.51
N LEU A 56 -10.36 4.33 2.67
CA LEU A 56 -9.45 4.19 3.82
C LEU A 56 -9.81 5.10 5.02
N ASN A 57 -10.88 5.89 4.92
CA ASN A 57 -11.38 6.73 6.03
C ASN A 57 -11.98 5.91 7.20
N LEU A 58 -11.77 4.58 7.20
CA LEU A 58 -12.18 3.65 8.26
C LEU A 58 -11.06 3.31 9.25
N THR A 59 -9.86 3.88 9.10
CA THR A 59 -8.73 3.51 9.99
C THR A 59 -8.52 4.57 11.09
N ILE A 60 -9.04 4.22 12.27
CA ILE A 60 -8.68 4.67 13.63
C ILE A 60 -9.14 6.09 14.03
N LYS A 61 -10.31 6.14 14.69
CA LYS A 61 -10.54 7.05 15.83
C LYS A 61 -10.25 6.28 17.11
#